data_AF-A0A7S1SEF2-F1
#
_entry.id   AF-A0A7S1SEF2-F1
#
_cell.length_a   1.000
_cell.length_b   1.000
_cell.length_c   1.000
_cell.angle_alpha   90.00
_cell.angle_beta   90.00
_cell.angle_gamma   90.00
#
_symmetry.space_group_name_H-M   'P 1'
#
loop_
_entity.id
_entity.type
_entity.pdbx_description
1 polymer ?
#
loop_
_entity_poly.entity_id
_entity_poly.type
_entity_poly.pdbx_seq_one_letter_code
_entity_poly.pdbx_strand_id
1 'polypeptide(L)'
;MWGAEAQAQGEGPWGLARALARRSPRLACSTGPALPRRAMTTLRPMLVEDLLHFNNVNLDTWTETFNMSFYLNYLTRWPECCAIAEAPDGSIAGYIIGKVEGSKEEWHGHVSAISVAPEFRRSGVANRLMEYLEEISDSVHHGYFVDLFVRPSNTAAISFYEGLGYVVYRTVIGYYSGDEDGYDMRKPLSRDKDKKSIRNAGMKVMPEDL
;
A
#
# COMPACT_ATOMS: atom_id res chain seq x y z
N MET A 1 1.84 -9.81 21.75
CA MET A 1 1.99 -11.24 21.42
C MET A 1 0.96 -11.60 20.35
N TRP A 2 1.15 -11.11 19.13
CA TRP A 2 0.36 -11.51 17.96
C TRP A 2 1.37 -11.65 16.82
N GLY A 3 1.71 -12.89 16.53
CA GLY A 3 2.63 -13.28 15.47
C GLY A 3 1.96 -13.18 14.11
N ALA A 4 2.81 -12.98 13.10
CA ALA A 4 2.46 -12.92 11.69
C ALA A 4 1.62 -14.14 11.27
N GLU A 5 0.40 -13.90 10.77
CA GLU A 5 -0.40 -14.88 10.05
C GLU A 5 -0.20 -14.67 8.55
N ALA A 6 0.70 -15.45 7.96
CA ALA A 6 0.81 -15.62 6.52
C ALA A 6 0.50 -17.08 6.16
N GLN A 7 -0.70 -17.35 5.64
CA GLN A 7 -1.06 -18.61 5.00
C GLN A 7 -1.12 -18.41 3.48
N ALA A 8 -0.28 -19.13 2.73
CA ALA A 8 -0.28 -19.16 1.27
C ALA A 8 -0.83 -20.51 0.77
N GLN A 9 -1.64 -20.50 -0.30
CA GLN A 9 -1.93 -21.66 -1.13
C GLN A 9 -2.15 -21.28 -2.61
N GLY A 10 -1.49 -22.02 -3.51
CA GLY A 10 -2.12 -22.52 -4.73
C GLY A 10 -1.70 -21.91 -6.08
N GLU A 11 -0.69 -22.51 -6.74
CA GLU A 11 -0.49 -22.38 -8.18
C GLU A 11 -1.50 -23.21 -9.00
N GLY A 12 -1.85 -22.74 -10.20
CA GLY A 12 -2.54 -23.54 -11.22
C GLY A 12 -2.38 -22.96 -12.64
N PRO A 13 -2.21 -23.78 -13.71
CA PRO A 13 -1.62 -23.37 -14.98
C PRO A 13 -2.57 -23.48 -16.19
N TRP A 14 -2.63 -22.49 -17.09
CA TRP A 14 -3.23 -22.68 -18.44
C TRP A 14 -2.53 -21.84 -19.51
N GLY A 15 -2.21 -22.48 -20.64
CA GLY A 15 -1.45 -21.90 -21.75
C GLY A 15 -2.25 -21.55 -23.00
N LEU A 16 -1.48 -21.07 -23.99
CA LEU A 16 -1.67 -21.04 -25.45
C LEU A 16 -2.82 -20.18 -26.04
N ALA A 17 -2.46 -19.15 -26.82
CA ALA A 17 -2.52 -19.21 -28.29
C ALA A 17 -2.12 -17.89 -28.98
N ARG A 18 -1.53 -18.05 -30.18
CA ARG A 18 -1.04 -17.05 -31.12
C ARG A 18 -2.17 -16.21 -31.76
N ALA A 19 -1.84 -14.98 -32.16
CA ALA A 19 -2.33 -14.41 -33.42
C ALA A 19 -1.31 -13.42 -34.00
N LEU A 20 -0.88 -13.70 -35.24
CA LEU A 20 0.06 -12.90 -36.02
C LEU A 20 -0.67 -11.76 -36.75
N ALA A 21 -0.01 -10.60 -36.77
CA ALA A 21 -0.38 -9.37 -37.45
C ALA A 21 -0.49 -9.50 -38.98
N ARG A 22 -1.27 -8.59 -39.59
CA ARG A 22 -0.99 -7.97 -40.90
C ARG A 22 -1.87 -6.74 -41.19
N ARG A 23 -1.18 -5.60 -41.44
CA ARG A 23 -1.45 -4.46 -42.38
C ARG A 23 -2.73 -3.63 -42.16
N SER A 24 -2.80 -2.31 -42.38
CA SER A 24 -1.93 -1.23 -42.92
C SER A 24 -2.61 0.13 -42.59
N PRO A 25 -1.97 1.30 -42.82
CA PRO A 25 -2.28 2.55 -42.11
C PRO A 25 -3.42 3.35 -42.74
N ARG A 26 -4.21 4.03 -41.90
CA ARG A 26 -5.03 5.18 -42.32
C ARG A 26 -4.57 6.40 -41.53
N LEU A 27 -4.23 7.46 -42.25
CA LEU A 27 -3.94 8.79 -41.70
C LEU A 27 -5.15 9.28 -40.90
N ALA A 28 -4.95 9.52 -39.61
CA ALA A 28 -5.86 10.28 -38.79
C ALA A 28 -5.17 11.58 -38.38
N CYS A 29 -5.89 12.68 -38.59
CA CYS A 29 -5.53 14.05 -38.24
C CYS A 29 -5.00 14.13 -36.81
N SER A 30 -3.82 14.73 -36.62
CA SER A 30 -3.16 14.86 -35.33
C SER A 30 -3.92 15.80 -34.40
N THR A 31 -4.76 15.24 -33.53
CA THR A 31 -5.02 15.86 -32.23
C THR A 31 -3.80 15.57 -31.36
N GLY A 32 -3.13 16.62 -30.89
CA GLY A 32 -2.00 16.46 -29.95
C GLY A 32 -2.40 15.62 -28.75
N PRO A 33 -1.45 14.95 -28.07
CA PRO A 33 -1.77 14.11 -26.93
C PRO A 33 -2.51 14.96 -25.90
N ALA A 34 -3.77 14.60 -25.64
CA ALA A 34 -4.49 15.13 -24.50
C ALA A 34 -3.61 14.86 -23.27
N LEU A 35 -3.28 15.92 -22.52
CA LEU A 35 -2.63 15.79 -21.22
C LEU A 35 -3.35 14.68 -20.45
N PRO A 36 -2.62 13.76 -19.79
CA PRO A 36 -3.25 12.64 -19.10
C PRO A 36 -4.30 13.22 -18.16
N ARG A 37 -5.57 12.87 -18.41
CA ARG A 37 -6.68 13.22 -17.54
C ARG A 37 -6.29 12.69 -16.17
N ARG A 38 -5.90 13.59 -15.27
CA ARG A 38 -5.69 13.28 -13.87
C ARG A 38 -6.99 12.62 -13.42
N ALA A 39 -6.95 11.31 -13.12
CA ALA A 39 -8.14 10.60 -12.67
C ALA A 39 -8.66 11.38 -11.46
N MET A 40 -9.84 12.00 -11.60
CA MET A 40 -10.44 12.79 -10.53
C MET A 40 -11.00 11.81 -9.52
N THR A 41 -10.15 11.34 -8.61
CA THR A 41 -10.58 10.51 -7.49
C THR A 41 -10.84 11.38 -6.27
N THR A 42 -11.87 11.02 -5.51
CA THR A 42 -12.22 11.65 -4.23
C THR A 42 -11.83 10.70 -3.10
N LEU A 43 -11.15 11.21 -2.08
CA LEU A 43 -10.87 10.45 -0.87
C LEU A 43 -12.05 10.55 0.09
N ARG A 44 -12.44 9.43 0.67
CA ARG A 44 -13.43 9.38 1.75
C ARG A 44 -13.10 8.27 2.76
N PRO A 45 -13.64 8.34 3.99
CA PRO A 45 -13.54 7.23 4.94
C PRO A 45 -14.07 5.93 4.34
N MET A 46 -13.41 4.82 4.69
CA MET A 46 -13.83 3.48 4.30
C MET A 46 -15.04 3.04 5.15
N LEU A 47 -16.05 2.49 4.48
CA LEU A 47 -17.23 1.90 5.10
C LEU A 47 -17.18 0.37 5.01
N VAL A 48 -17.90 -0.30 5.90
CA VAL A 48 -17.97 -1.78 5.90
C VAL A 48 -18.53 -2.32 4.58
N GLU A 49 -19.46 -1.60 3.95
CA GLU A 49 -20.04 -1.98 2.65
C GLU A 49 -19.01 -1.95 1.49
N ASP A 50 -17.96 -1.13 1.61
CA ASP A 50 -16.91 -1.06 0.58
C ASP A 50 -16.15 -2.38 0.47
N LEU A 51 -16.06 -3.15 1.56
CA LEU A 51 -15.40 -4.46 1.59
C LEU A 51 -16.05 -5.47 0.62
N LEU A 52 -17.34 -5.30 0.30
CA LEU A 52 -18.05 -6.13 -0.67
C LEU A 52 -17.69 -5.80 -2.13
N HIS A 53 -17.03 -4.66 -2.35
CA HIS A 53 -16.71 -4.11 -3.67
C HIS A 53 -15.19 -4.14 -3.98
N PHE A 54 -14.36 -4.70 -3.09
CA PHE A 54 -12.89 -4.78 -3.23
C PHE A 54 -12.39 -5.73 -4.31
N ASN A 55 -13.28 -6.55 -4.89
CA ASN A 55 -12.90 -7.64 -5.79
C ASN A 55 -11.99 -7.24 -6.95
N ASN A 56 -12.02 -5.99 -7.43
CA ASN A 56 -11.13 -5.54 -8.51
C ASN A 56 -9.76 -5.06 -7.98
N VAL A 57 -9.76 -4.39 -6.83
CA VAL A 57 -8.56 -3.80 -6.21
C VAL A 57 -7.66 -4.89 -5.62
N ASN A 58 -8.24 -6.02 -5.21
CA ASN A 58 -7.53 -7.16 -4.60
C ASN A 58 -6.98 -8.17 -5.62
N LEU A 59 -7.20 -7.97 -6.93
CA LEU A 59 -6.65 -8.88 -7.96
C LEU A 59 -5.17 -8.66 -8.23
N ASP A 60 -4.55 -7.64 -7.62
CA ASP A 60 -3.12 -7.46 -7.78
C ASP A 60 -2.34 -8.59 -7.11
N THR A 61 -1.30 -9.07 -7.80
CA THR A 61 -0.45 -10.15 -7.31
C THR A 61 0.26 -9.82 -5.99
N TRP A 62 0.51 -8.54 -5.71
CA TRP A 62 1.17 -8.11 -4.47
C TRP A 62 0.18 -7.74 -3.36
N THR A 63 -1.12 -7.73 -3.63
CA THR A 63 -2.13 -7.39 -2.64
C THR A 63 -2.55 -8.65 -1.88
N GLU A 64 -2.18 -8.70 -0.61
CA GLU A 64 -2.64 -9.75 0.28
C GLU A 64 -4.12 -9.54 0.63
N THR A 65 -4.93 -10.58 0.44
CA THR A 65 -6.36 -10.55 0.77
C THR A 65 -6.57 -11.21 2.13
N PHE A 66 -6.96 -10.41 3.12
CA PHE A 66 -7.22 -10.88 4.47
C PHE A 66 -8.65 -11.41 4.65
N ASN A 67 -8.90 -12.08 5.77
CA ASN A 67 -10.25 -12.47 6.16
C ASN A 67 -11.10 -11.25 6.58
N MET A 68 -12.43 -11.39 6.59
CA MET A 68 -13.34 -10.29 6.95
C MET A 68 -13.10 -9.76 8.38
N SER A 69 -12.74 -10.65 9.31
CA SER A 69 -12.47 -10.28 10.71
C SER A 69 -11.30 -9.30 10.84
N PHE A 70 -10.28 -9.43 9.99
CA PHE A 70 -9.16 -8.50 9.92
C PHE A 70 -9.68 -7.10 9.55
N TYR A 71 -10.34 -6.95 8.41
CA TYR A 71 -10.87 -5.65 7.96
C TYR A 71 -11.79 -4.99 8.99
N LEU A 72 -12.70 -5.76 9.60
CA LEU A 72 -13.60 -5.25 10.63
C LEU A 72 -12.86 -4.82 11.90
N ASN A 73 -11.76 -5.48 12.28
CA ASN A 73 -10.97 -5.06 13.44
C ASN A 73 -10.36 -3.67 13.23
N TYR A 74 -9.86 -3.39 12.03
CA TYR A 74 -9.29 -2.08 11.69
C TYR A 74 -10.37 -1.00 11.64
N LEU A 75 -11.49 -1.25 10.96
CA LEU A 75 -12.59 -0.29 10.85
C LEU A 75 -13.23 0.06 12.19
N THR A 76 -13.17 -0.83 13.19
CA THR A 76 -13.72 -0.56 14.53
C THR A 76 -12.75 0.13 15.47
N ARG A 77 -11.43 -0.04 15.26
CA ARG A 77 -10.39 0.51 16.15
C ARG A 77 -9.74 1.79 15.62
N TRP A 78 -9.56 1.88 14.31
CA TRP A 78 -8.90 3.00 13.63
C TRP A 78 -9.66 3.38 12.34
N PRO A 79 -10.96 3.72 12.40
CA PRO A 79 -11.74 4.11 11.23
C PRO A 79 -11.13 5.30 10.48
N GLU A 80 -10.52 6.24 11.19
CA GLU A 80 -9.85 7.43 10.64
C GLU A 80 -8.61 7.08 9.79
N CYS A 81 -7.95 5.95 10.08
CA CYS A 81 -6.80 5.46 9.33
C CYS A 81 -7.19 4.63 8.09
N CYS A 82 -8.49 4.43 7.86
CA CYS A 82 -9.00 3.62 6.76
C CYS A 82 -9.75 4.50 5.75
N ALA A 83 -9.26 4.56 4.52
CA ALA A 83 -9.84 5.39 3.48
C ALA A 83 -9.87 4.68 2.12
N ILE A 84 -10.79 5.11 1.28
CA ILE A 84 -10.83 4.72 -0.13
C ILE A 84 -10.64 5.93 -1.04
N ALA A 85 -10.12 5.66 -2.23
CA ALA A 85 -10.16 6.56 -3.36
C ALA A 85 -11.28 6.10 -4.30
N GLU A 86 -12.33 6.90 -4.40
CA GLU A 86 -13.48 6.63 -5.27
C GLU A 86 -13.32 7.38 -6.60
N ALA A 87 -13.55 6.68 -7.70
CA ALA A 87 -13.56 7.26 -9.04
C ALA A 87 -14.93 7.90 -9.36
N PRO A 88 -15.03 8.77 -10.39
CA PRO A 88 -16.28 9.46 -10.70
C PRO A 88 -17.45 8.55 -11.10
N ASP A 89 -17.16 7.31 -11.51
CA ASP A 89 -18.15 6.28 -11.85
C ASP A 89 -18.61 5.46 -10.63
N GLY A 90 -18.13 5.81 -9.42
CA GLY A 90 -18.42 5.11 -8.17
C GLY A 90 -17.55 3.87 -7.93
N SER A 91 -16.63 3.54 -8.86
CA SER A 91 -15.71 2.43 -8.66
C SER A 91 -14.62 2.77 -7.63
N ILE A 92 -14.17 1.76 -6.88
CA ILE A 92 -13.06 1.91 -5.94
C ILE A 92 -11.76 1.88 -6.73
N ALA A 93 -11.11 3.04 -6.86
CA ALA A 93 -9.82 3.17 -7.53
C ALA A 93 -8.66 2.62 -6.69
N GLY A 94 -8.79 2.66 -5.37
CA GLY A 94 -7.83 2.11 -4.43
C GLY A 94 -8.27 2.32 -2.99
N TYR A 95 -7.56 1.70 -2.06
CA TYR A 95 -7.81 1.87 -0.64
C TYR A 95 -6.50 1.86 0.16
N ILE A 96 -6.59 2.40 1.37
CA ILE A 96 -5.56 2.28 2.40
C ILE A 96 -6.20 1.89 3.72
N ILE A 97 -5.55 0.98 4.42
CA ILE A 97 -5.88 0.54 5.76
C ILE A 97 -4.62 0.72 6.59
N GLY A 98 -4.72 1.56 7.61
CA GLY A 98 -3.67 1.74 8.58
C GLY A 98 -4.18 1.57 10.01
N LYS A 99 -3.23 1.58 10.93
CA LYS A 99 -3.45 1.61 12.37
C LYS A 99 -2.42 2.52 13.02
N VAL A 100 -2.55 2.72 14.33
CA VAL A 100 -1.54 3.40 15.13
C VAL A 100 -1.15 2.50 16.28
N GLU A 101 0.16 2.33 16.49
CA GLU A 101 0.70 1.43 17.50
C GLU A 101 2.06 1.88 18.08
N GLY A 102 2.58 1.04 18.97
CA GLY A 102 3.86 1.25 19.64
C GLY A 102 3.74 2.01 20.96
N SER A 103 4.87 2.50 21.47
CA SER A 103 4.92 3.23 22.74
C SER A 103 6.12 4.19 22.79
N LYS A 104 5.99 5.28 23.56
CA LYS A 104 7.04 6.30 23.73
C LYS A 104 7.54 6.85 22.37
N GLU A 105 8.84 6.74 22.07
CA GLU A 105 9.44 7.20 20.81
C GLU A 105 9.15 6.26 19.62
N GLU A 106 8.61 5.06 19.87
CA GLU A 106 8.11 4.13 18.84
C GLU A 106 6.60 4.28 18.65
N TRP A 107 5.94 5.36 19.09
CA TRP A 107 4.53 5.60 18.77
C TRP A 107 4.40 6.08 17.32
N HIS A 108 3.75 5.32 16.45
CA HIS A 108 3.75 5.55 15.00
C HIS A 108 2.46 5.09 14.30
N GLY A 109 2.24 5.60 13.09
CA GLY A 109 1.23 5.06 12.18
C GLY A 109 1.82 3.90 11.36
N HIS A 110 1.02 2.89 11.06
CA HIS A 110 1.44 1.71 10.31
C HIS A 110 0.51 1.47 9.14
N VAL A 111 1.07 1.32 7.93
CA VAL A 111 0.32 0.95 6.72
C VAL A 111 0.17 -0.57 6.68
N SER A 112 -1.03 -1.07 6.98
CA SER A 112 -1.31 -2.51 6.96
C SER A 112 -1.65 -3.03 5.57
N ALA A 113 -2.35 -2.24 4.77
CA ALA A 113 -2.62 -2.57 3.39
C ALA A 113 -2.85 -1.31 2.56
N ILE A 114 -2.26 -1.27 1.38
CA ILE A 114 -2.55 -0.28 0.35
C ILE A 114 -2.62 -0.99 -0.99
N SER A 115 -3.68 -0.73 -1.75
CA SER A 115 -3.82 -1.27 -3.09
C SER A 115 -4.54 -0.29 -4.01
N VAL A 116 -4.17 -0.31 -5.29
CA VAL A 116 -4.74 0.51 -6.35
C VAL A 116 -5.08 -0.39 -7.52
N ALA A 117 -6.32 -0.27 -8.01
CA ALA A 117 -6.78 -1.06 -9.14
C ALA A 117 -5.88 -0.80 -10.37
N PRO A 118 -5.56 -1.83 -11.18
CA PRO A 118 -4.60 -1.73 -12.27
C PRO A 118 -4.82 -0.53 -13.22
N GLU A 119 -6.07 -0.23 -13.55
CA GLU A 119 -6.51 0.86 -14.42
C GLU A 119 -6.28 2.27 -13.84
N PHE A 120 -6.15 2.39 -12.52
CA PHE A 120 -5.88 3.65 -11.82
C PHE A 120 -4.41 3.78 -11.40
N ARG A 121 -3.53 2.85 -11.76
CA ARG A 121 -2.09 2.97 -11.46
C ARG A 121 -1.45 4.12 -12.22
N ARG A 122 -0.36 4.64 -11.66
CA ARG A 122 0.41 5.77 -12.21
C ARG A 122 -0.41 7.06 -12.40
N SER A 123 -1.58 7.16 -11.78
CA SER A 123 -2.45 8.35 -11.80
C SER A 123 -2.31 9.23 -10.54
N GLY A 124 -1.50 8.79 -9.56
CA GLY A 124 -1.29 9.47 -8.29
C GLY A 124 -2.25 9.06 -7.16
N VAL A 125 -3.11 8.06 -7.38
CA VAL A 125 -4.03 7.54 -6.34
C VAL A 125 -3.29 7.03 -5.11
N ALA A 126 -2.24 6.21 -5.29
CA ALA A 126 -1.45 5.70 -4.17
C ALA A 126 -0.77 6.82 -3.37
N ASN A 127 -0.24 7.86 -4.04
CA ASN A 127 0.35 9.02 -3.35
C ASN A 127 -0.67 9.69 -2.44
N ARG A 128 -1.89 9.94 -2.94
CA ARG A 128 -2.95 10.59 -2.18
C ARG A 128 -3.40 9.75 -0.97
N LEU A 129 -3.48 8.43 -1.14
CA LEU A 129 -3.81 7.52 -0.04
C LEU A 129 -2.73 7.52 1.05
N MET A 130 -1.45 7.51 0.66
CA MET A 130 -0.32 7.62 1.59
C MET A 130 -0.30 8.99 2.28
N GLU A 131 -0.44 10.09 1.53
CA GLU A 131 -0.52 11.45 2.08
C GLU A 131 -1.63 11.57 3.14
N TYR A 132 -2.80 10.98 2.86
CA TYR A 132 -3.91 10.94 3.82
C TYR A 132 -3.52 10.24 5.13
N LEU A 133 -2.95 9.02 5.06
CA LEU A 133 -2.60 8.29 6.27
C LEU A 133 -1.45 8.95 7.03
N GLU A 134 -0.48 9.53 6.32
CA GLU A 134 0.61 10.32 6.92
C GLU A 134 0.07 11.54 7.67
N GLU A 135 -0.88 12.28 7.07
CA GLU A 135 -1.52 13.44 7.69
C GLU A 135 -2.28 13.04 8.95
N ILE A 136 -3.07 11.96 8.92
CA ILE A 136 -3.79 11.44 10.10
C ILE A 136 -2.79 10.99 11.18
N SER A 137 -1.74 10.28 10.80
CA SER A 137 -0.71 9.80 11.73
C SER A 137 0.02 10.95 12.43
N ASP A 138 0.28 12.05 11.72
CA ASP A 138 0.97 13.24 12.25
C ASP A 138 0.04 14.15 13.08
N SER A 139 -1.09 14.54 12.48
CA SER A 139 -1.95 15.59 13.02
C SER A 139 -2.92 15.10 14.10
N VAL A 140 -3.44 13.88 13.96
CA VAL A 140 -4.44 13.30 14.90
C VAL A 140 -3.75 12.50 15.98
N HIS A 141 -2.80 11.65 15.59
CA HIS A 141 -2.17 10.70 16.52
C HIS A 141 -0.80 11.13 17.02
N HIS A 142 -0.19 12.18 16.43
CA HIS A 142 1.13 12.67 16.79
C HIS A 142 2.19 11.56 16.79
N GLY A 143 2.20 10.73 15.75
CA GLY A 143 3.21 9.69 15.55
C GLY A 143 4.62 10.27 15.33
N TYR A 144 5.65 9.51 15.68
CA TYR A 144 7.04 9.85 15.38
C TYR A 144 7.39 9.56 13.92
N PHE A 145 6.80 8.52 13.34
CA PHE A 145 7.01 8.09 11.97
C PHE A 145 5.76 7.37 11.44
N VAL A 146 5.78 7.03 10.15
CA VAL A 146 4.94 6.00 9.54
C VAL A 146 5.82 4.87 9.07
N ASP A 147 5.40 3.63 9.30
CA ASP A 147 6.08 2.44 8.78
C ASP A 147 5.17 1.54 7.93
N LEU A 148 5.81 0.59 7.25
CA LEU A 148 5.18 -0.43 6.43
C LEU A 148 6.14 -1.59 6.19
N PHE A 149 5.59 -2.77 5.90
CA PHE A 149 6.35 -3.92 5.42
C PHE A 149 6.19 -4.09 3.92
N VAL A 150 7.30 -4.32 3.22
CA VAL A 150 7.32 -4.62 1.79
C VAL A 150 8.26 -5.78 1.47
N ARG A 151 7.84 -6.64 0.53
CA ARG A 151 8.66 -7.73 0.00
C ARG A 151 9.89 -7.16 -0.73
N PRO A 152 11.12 -7.62 -0.44
CA PRO A 152 12.34 -7.23 -1.16
C PRO A 152 12.25 -7.45 -2.67
N SER A 153 11.49 -8.46 -3.12
CA SER A 153 11.25 -8.72 -4.55
C SER A 153 10.35 -7.67 -5.23
N ASN A 154 9.53 -6.93 -4.47
CA ASN A 154 8.62 -5.91 -5.00
C ASN A 154 9.34 -4.56 -5.19
N THR A 155 10.29 -4.55 -6.13
CA THR A 155 11.12 -3.38 -6.47
C THR A 155 10.30 -2.16 -6.90
N ALA A 156 9.11 -2.37 -7.49
CA ALA A 156 8.20 -1.30 -7.89
C ALA A 156 7.61 -0.57 -6.67
N ALA A 157 7.15 -1.31 -5.66
CA ALA A 157 6.66 -0.73 -4.42
C ALA A 157 7.79 -0.06 -3.62
N ILE A 158 8.97 -0.68 -3.54
CA ILE A 158 10.13 -0.08 -2.88
C ILE A 158 10.49 1.27 -3.52
N SER A 159 10.62 1.32 -4.85
CA SER A 159 10.91 2.57 -5.57
C SER A 159 9.83 3.64 -5.36
N PHE A 160 8.57 3.22 -5.25
CA PHE A 160 7.46 4.09 -4.94
C PHE A 160 7.59 4.70 -3.54
N TYR A 161 7.84 3.89 -2.52
CA TYR A 161 7.99 4.38 -1.14
C TYR A 161 9.25 5.23 -0.94
N GLU A 162 10.37 4.87 -1.56
CA GLU A 162 11.58 5.70 -1.58
C GLU A 162 11.30 7.08 -2.20
N GLY A 163 10.51 7.13 -3.28
CA GLY A 163 10.05 8.38 -3.89
C GLY A 163 9.19 9.25 -2.98
N LEU A 164 8.51 8.65 -1.99
CA LEU A 164 7.75 9.36 -0.94
C LEU A 164 8.60 9.75 0.28
N GLY A 165 9.88 9.36 0.31
CA GLY A 165 10.82 9.65 1.39
C GLY A 165 10.90 8.59 2.49
N TYR A 166 10.36 7.39 2.25
CA TYR A 166 10.60 6.24 3.14
C TYR A 166 12.01 5.70 2.94
N VAL A 167 12.58 5.15 4.01
CA VAL A 167 13.89 4.48 3.98
C VAL A 167 13.75 3.10 4.58
N VAL A 168 14.51 2.13 4.06
CA VAL A 168 14.61 0.79 4.66
C VAL A 168 15.28 0.93 6.03
N TYR A 169 14.50 0.78 7.10
CA TYR A 169 15.01 0.85 8.47
C TYR A 169 15.65 -0.46 8.88
N ARG A 170 14.99 -1.59 8.63
CA ARG A 170 15.52 -2.93 8.92
C ARG A 170 14.97 -3.99 7.99
N THR A 171 15.65 -5.12 7.93
CA THR A 171 15.20 -6.35 7.29
C THR A 171 14.72 -7.32 8.35
N VAL A 172 13.48 -7.78 8.25
CA VAL A 172 12.89 -8.80 9.10
C VAL A 172 13.03 -10.14 8.41
N ILE A 173 13.83 -11.02 8.97
CA ILE A 173 14.19 -12.29 8.34
C ILE A 173 12.97 -13.22 8.29
N GLY A 174 12.66 -13.79 7.12
CA GLY A 174 11.55 -14.75 6.98
C GLY A 174 10.18 -14.20 7.37
N TYR A 175 9.94 -12.91 7.16
CA TYR A 175 8.68 -12.26 7.52
C TYR A 175 7.48 -12.76 6.70
N TYR A 176 7.68 -12.98 5.40
CA TYR A 176 6.62 -13.45 4.51
C TYR A 176 6.68 -14.97 4.34
N SER A 177 5.52 -15.57 4.06
CA SER A 177 5.42 -16.98 3.72
C SER A 177 6.30 -17.32 2.50
N GLY A 178 7.07 -18.41 2.59
CA GLY A 178 7.97 -18.86 1.52
C GLY A 178 9.43 -18.40 1.63
N ASP A 179 9.95 -18.25 2.87
CA ASP A 179 11.33 -17.88 3.18
C ASP A 179 11.78 -16.49 2.66
N GLU A 180 10.83 -15.59 2.39
CA GLU A 180 11.13 -14.23 1.96
C GLU A 180 11.21 -13.28 3.16
N ASP A 181 12.33 -12.55 3.26
CA ASP A 181 12.50 -11.46 4.23
C ASP A 181 11.48 -10.34 3.97
N GLY A 182 11.28 -9.45 4.95
CA GLY A 182 10.48 -8.23 4.79
C GLY A 182 11.32 -6.98 5.05
N TYR A 183 11.15 -5.93 4.26
CA TYR A 183 11.70 -4.62 4.58
C TYR A 183 10.69 -3.84 5.40
N ASP A 184 11.09 -3.48 6.63
CA ASP A 184 10.44 -2.43 7.42
C ASP A 184 10.96 -1.09 6.90
N MET A 185 10.09 -0.37 6.19
CA MET A 185 10.40 0.96 5.67
C MET A 185 9.74 2.03 6.54
N ARG A 186 10.50 3.05 6.92
CA ARG A 186 10.04 4.13 7.81
C ARG A 186 10.17 5.51 7.16
N LYS A 187 9.23 6.40 7.45
CA LYS A 187 9.28 7.83 7.15
C LYS A 187 9.04 8.64 8.43
N PRO A 188 10.02 9.45 8.90
CA PRO A 188 9.83 10.27 10.08
C PRO A 188 8.80 11.37 9.82
N LEU A 189 7.94 11.62 10.80
CA LEU A 189 6.94 12.68 10.81
C LEU A 189 7.44 13.92 11.56
N SER A 190 6.59 14.94 11.69
CA SER A 190 6.97 16.24 12.25
C SER A 190 7.46 16.16 13.71
N ARG A 191 7.01 15.14 14.45
CA ARG A 191 7.40 14.91 15.85
C ARG A 191 8.84 14.41 16.01
N ASP A 192 9.36 13.63 15.05
CA ASP A 192 10.73 13.10 15.08
C ASP A 192 11.75 14.07 14.45
N LYS A 193 11.93 15.23 15.09
CA LYS A 193 12.82 16.30 14.59
C LYS A 193 14.28 15.87 14.41
N ASP A 194 14.72 14.95 15.26
CA ASP A 194 16.10 14.44 15.29
C ASP A 194 16.29 13.19 14.40
N LYS A 195 15.22 12.77 13.71
CA LYS A 195 15.17 11.59 12.84
C LYS A 195 15.67 10.33 13.54
N LYS A 196 15.36 10.15 14.82
CA LYS A 196 15.80 9.00 15.62
C LYS A 196 15.24 7.69 15.08
N SER A 197 14.00 7.71 14.58
CA SER A 197 13.27 6.54 14.07
C SER A 197 13.92 5.87 12.86
N ILE A 198 14.84 6.57 12.19
CA ILE A 198 15.58 6.07 11.02
C ILE A 198 17.09 5.97 11.27
N ARG A 199 17.57 6.20 12.50
CA ARG A 199 19.00 6.05 12.84
C ARG A 199 19.37 4.57 12.80
N ASN A 200 20.60 4.28 12.39
CA ASN A 200 21.14 2.91 12.30
C ASN A 200 20.34 1.98 11.37
N ALA A 201 19.78 2.53 10.29
CA ALA A 201 19.11 1.79 9.25
C ALA A 201 19.98 0.65 8.67
N GLY A 202 19.34 -0.44 8.23
CA GLY A 202 19.97 -1.58 7.57
C GLY A 202 20.28 -2.78 8.47
N MET A 203 19.75 -2.80 9.70
CA MET A 203 19.89 -3.95 10.61
C MET A 203 19.01 -5.12 10.15
N LYS A 204 19.41 -6.34 10.51
CA LYS A 204 18.59 -7.55 10.34
C LYS A 204 18.06 -8.00 11.70
N VAL A 205 16.78 -8.32 11.77
CA VAL A 205 16.09 -8.78 12.99
C VAL A 205 15.24 -10.01 12.70
N MET A 206 14.95 -10.81 13.72
CA MET A 206 13.96 -11.88 13.59
C MET A 206 12.55 -11.33 13.82
N PRO A 207 11.49 -11.98 13.30
CA PRO A 207 10.11 -11.52 13.50
C PRO A 207 9.69 -11.45 14.97
N GLU A 208 10.26 -12.29 15.84
CA GLU A 208 10.02 -12.27 17.29
C GLU A 208 10.59 -11.03 18.01
N ASP A 209 11.50 -10.30 17.39
CA ASP A 209 12.14 -9.10 17.93
C ASP A 209 11.41 -7.79 17.54
N LEU A 210 10.25 -7.90 16.89
CA LEU A 210 9.42 -6.77 16.46
C LEU A 210 8.57 -6.17 17.60
#